data_AF-A0A933N0M2-F1
#
_entry.id   AF-A0A933N0M2-F1
#
_cell.length_a   1.000
_cell.length_b   1.000
_cell.length_c   1.000
_cell.angle_alpha   90.00
_cell.angle_beta   90.00
_cell.angle_gamma   90.00
#
_symmetry.space_group_name_H-M   'P 1'
#
loop_
_entity.id
_entity.type
_entity.pdbx_description
1 polymer ?
#
loop_
_entity_poly.entity_id
_entity_poly.type
_entity_poly.pdbx_seq_one_letter_code
_entity_poly.pdbx_strand_id
1 'polypeptide(L)'
;MKRTMFRASLFLLAVLVAACAPATPTPLVTPTQPLPPTATPTANFRATEQVILSHVFGTLTAAAPTRVSPPPESPAATPRVTTAPARATVRPANTVPPPPSGPQPTADPYLPQIPKGKGGVVVANYVGGRDTTFTINGKAYIVPSNGKQLIILDPGVYTFSVQIIGVSGGAWSDSMAISADQYRTYNVTGNPNQ
;
A
#
# COMPACT_ATOMS: atom_id res chain seq x y z
N MET A 1 -19.95 -30.77 -38.20
CA MET A 1 -19.59 -32.20 -38.20
C MET A 1 -18.08 -32.36 -38.39
N LYS A 2 -17.32 -32.62 -37.33
CA LYS A 2 -16.09 -33.44 -37.34
C LYS A 2 -15.64 -33.64 -35.90
N ARG A 3 -15.69 -34.90 -35.47
CA ARG A 3 -15.28 -35.43 -34.18
C ARG A 3 -13.76 -35.65 -34.18
N THR A 4 -13.27 -36.17 -33.04
CA THR A 4 -12.02 -36.93 -32.81
C THR A 4 -10.78 -36.05 -32.54
N MET A 5 -9.93 -36.28 -31.52
CA MET A 5 -9.64 -37.49 -30.75
C MET A 5 -9.28 -37.21 -29.28
N PHE A 6 -9.81 -38.09 -28.44
CA PHE A 6 -9.31 -38.47 -27.11
C PHE A 6 -7.83 -38.90 -27.17
N ARG A 7 -7.01 -38.46 -26.21
CA ARG A 7 -5.83 -39.21 -25.76
C ARG A 7 -5.87 -39.30 -24.24
N ALA A 8 -6.36 -40.44 -23.77
CA ALA A 8 -6.20 -40.90 -22.40
C ALA A 8 -4.77 -41.44 -22.24
N SER A 9 -3.92 -40.74 -21.49
CA SER A 9 -2.65 -41.30 -21.02
C SER A 9 -2.91 -42.06 -19.72
N LEU A 10 -3.06 -43.37 -19.88
CA LEU A 10 -3.05 -44.37 -18.83
C LEU A 10 -1.59 -44.56 -18.38
N PHE A 11 -1.19 -43.92 -17.28
CA PHE A 11 0.09 -44.22 -16.63
C PHE A 11 -0.10 -45.35 -15.62
N LEU A 12 0.50 -46.50 -15.96
CA LEU A 12 0.48 -47.75 -15.23
C LEU A 12 1.74 -47.85 -14.35
N LEU A 13 1.53 -48.31 -13.10
CA LEU A 13 2.44 -49.06 -12.22
C LEU A 13 3.81 -48.46 -11.82
N ALA A 14 3.99 -48.29 -10.50
CA ALA A 14 4.80 -49.20 -9.68
C ALA A 14 4.64 -48.84 -8.20
N VAL A 15 3.90 -49.66 -7.43
CA VAL A 15 3.91 -49.61 -5.96
C VAL A 15 5.06 -50.49 -5.49
N LEU A 16 6.18 -49.86 -5.15
CA LEU A 16 7.31 -50.54 -4.51
C LEU A 16 7.07 -50.55 -3.00
N VAL A 17 6.62 -51.68 -2.46
CA VAL A 17 6.54 -51.90 -1.01
C VAL A 17 7.93 -52.27 -0.51
N ALA A 18 8.67 -51.30 0.01
CA ALA A 18 9.93 -51.53 0.72
C ALA A 18 9.63 -52.01 2.14
N ALA A 19 10.07 -53.23 2.45
CA ALA A 19 10.03 -53.79 3.79
C ALA A 19 10.90 -52.95 4.74
N CYS A 20 10.27 -52.37 5.76
CA CYS A 20 10.93 -51.59 6.82
C CYS A 20 11.51 -52.56 7.86
N ALA A 21 12.84 -52.64 7.95
CA ALA A 21 13.52 -53.29 9.07
C ALA A 21 13.56 -52.33 10.29
N PRO A 22 13.42 -52.84 11.53
CA PRO A 22 13.51 -52.00 12.72
C PRO A 22 14.96 -51.54 12.94
N ALA A 23 15.21 -50.25 12.74
CA ALA A 23 16.49 -49.63 13.04
C ALA A 23 16.70 -49.54 14.56
N THR A 24 17.79 -50.12 15.04
CA THR A 24 18.30 -49.96 16.40
C THR A 24 18.60 -48.47 16.66
N PRO A 25 18.06 -47.85 17.72
CA PRO A 25 18.32 -46.43 17.98
C PRO A 25 19.77 -46.25 18.46
N THR A 26 20.59 -45.64 17.60
CA THR A 26 21.90 -45.10 17.98
C THR A 26 21.69 -43.89 18.90
N PRO A 27 22.43 -43.76 20.02
CA PRO A 27 22.32 -42.59 20.89
C PRO A 27 22.77 -41.34 20.12
N LEU A 28 21.85 -40.37 20.03
CA LEU A 28 22.08 -39.08 19.42
C LEU A 28 23.03 -38.26 20.32
N VAL A 29 24.31 -38.22 19.94
CA VAL A 29 25.25 -37.27 20.53
C VAL A 29 24.93 -35.91 19.90
N THR A 30 24.25 -35.06 20.65
CA THR A 30 23.97 -33.67 20.24
C THR A 30 25.30 -32.90 20.25
N PRO A 31 25.82 -32.45 19.10
CA PRO A 31 26.93 -31.51 19.11
C PRO A 31 26.41 -30.17 19.64
N THR A 32 26.98 -29.70 20.75
CA THR A 32 26.81 -28.32 21.23
C THR A 32 27.41 -27.38 20.19
N GLN A 33 26.59 -26.93 19.24
CA GLN A 33 26.97 -25.94 18.25
C GLN A 33 27.07 -24.57 18.94
N PRO A 34 28.21 -23.86 18.84
CA PRO A 34 28.34 -22.50 19.34
C PRO A 34 27.26 -21.61 18.69
N LEU A 35 26.50 -20.90 19.51
CA LEU A 35 25.53 -19.91 19.04
C LEU A 35 26.25 -18.89 18.16
N PRO A 36 25.75 -18.60 16.94
CA PRO A 36 26.30 -17.52 16.13
C PRO A 36 26.14 -16.20 16.88
N PRO A 37 27.12 -15.27 16.77
CA PRO A 37 27.00 -13.96 17.39
C PRO A 37 25.74 -13.26 16.84
N THR A 38 24.92 -12.75 17.76
CA THR A 38 23.77 -11.91 17.46
C THR A 38 24.23 -10.72 16.63
N ALA A 39 24.05 -10.79 15.32
CA ALA A 39 24.24 -9.64 14.45
C ALA A 39 23.13 -8.64 14.78
N THR A 40 23.50 -7.53 15.42
CA THR A 40 22.62 -6.38 15.62
C THR A 40 22.16 -5.91 14.24
N PRO A 41 20.86 -5.92 13.91
CA PRO A 41 20.40 -5.41 12.63
C PRO A 41 20.67 -3.91 12.58
N THR A 42 21.64 -3.50 11.78
CA THR A 42 21.79 -2.10 11.37
C THR A 42 20.65 -1.78 10.43
N ALA A 43 19.55 -1.28 10.98
CA ALA A 43 18.44 -0.75 10.20
C ALA A 43 18.89 0.53 9.50
N ASN A 44 19.36 0.41 8.26
CA ASN A 44 19.52 1.55 7.36
C ASN A 44 18.13 1.95 6.86
N PHE A 45 17.44 2.76 7.66
CA PHE A 45 16.22 3.41 7.21
C PHE A 45 16.56 4.45 6.13
N ARG A 46 16.19 4.13 4.89
CA ARG A 46 15.94 5.15 3.87
C ARG A 46 14.52 4.97 3.34
N ALA A 47 13.55 5.24 4.21
CA ALA A 47 12.19 5.53 3.78
C ALA A 47 12.24 6.83 2.97
N THR A 48 12.18 6.72 1.65
CA THR A 48 11.80 7.85 0.81
C THR A 48 10.28 7.94 0.88
N GLU A 49 9.79 8.65 1.90
CA GLU A 49 8.41 9.10 1.96
C GLU A 49 8.15 10.01 0.75
N GLN A 50 7.51 9.47 -0.28
CA GLN A 50 6.69 10.30 -1.16
C GLN A 50 5.25 10.20 -0.70
N VAL A 51 4.94 10.99 0.32
CA VAL A 51 3.58 11.38 0.67
C VAL A 51 3.07 12.27 -0.45
N ILE A 52 2.21 11.75 -1.31
CA ILE A 52 1.42 12.57 -2.22
C ILE A 52 0.23 13.11 -1.42
N LEU A 53 0.10 14.44 -1.54
CA LEU A 53 -0.83 15.35 -0.88
C LEU A 53 -2.33 15.07 -1.10
N SER A 54 -3.09 15.54 -0.09
CA SER A 54 -4.50 15.99 -0.09
C SER A 54 -5.54 14.87 0.01
N HIS A 55 -6.38 14.80 1.06
CA HIS A 55 -7.46 15.74 1.36
C HIS A 55 -7.95 15.65 2.83
N VAL A 56 -8.11 16.83 3.46
CA VAL A 56 -9.29 17.28 4.24
C VAL A 56 -9.66 16.57 5.57
N PHE A 57 -9.37 17.29 6.66
CA PHE A 57 -10.04 17.42 7.97
C PHE A 57 -10.25 16.21 8.91
N GLY A 58 -9.60 16.29 10.08
CA GLY A 58 -9.98 15.61 11.31
C GLY A 58 -9.30 16.25 12.52
N THR A 59 -10.08 16.93 13.35
CA THR A 59 -9.69 17.80 14.48
C THR A 59 -8.84 17.13 15.55
N LEU A 60 -7.67 17.71 15.85
CA LEU A 60 -6.95 17.44 17.11
C LEU A 60 -7.49 18.37 18.20
N THR A 61 -8.24 17.81 19.14
CA THR A 61 -8.61 18.47 20.40
C THR A 61 -7.38 18.51 21.30
N ALA A 62 -6.62 19.60 21.25
CA ALA A 62 -5.52 19.87 22.17
C ALA A 62 -6.08 20.45 23.49
N ALA A 63 -5.66 19.85 24.61
CA ALA A 63 -6.00 20.29 25.96
C ALA A 63 -5.42 21.70 26.26
N ALA A 64 -6.23 22.53 26.90
CA ALA A 64 -5.94 23.94 27.18
C ALA A 64 -4.92 24.14 28.31
N PRO A 65 -3.93 25.05 28.17
CA PRO A 65 -3.21 25.61 29.29
C PRO A 65 -3.83 26.93 29.78
N THR A 66 -3.72 27.15 31.09
CA THR A 66 -4.39 28.16 31.90
C THR A 66 -3.87 29.59 31.70
N ARG A 67 -4.83 30.48 31.50
CA ARG A 67 -4.95 31.95 31.71
C ARG A 67 -3.79 32.72 32.39
N VAL A 68 -3.38 33.83 31.76
CA VAL A 68 -2.89 35.06 32.43
C VAL A 68 -3.49 36.29 31.71
N SER A 69 -3.92 37.29 32.48
CA SER A 69 -4.39 38.64 32.06
C SER A 69 -3.84 39.66 33.09
N PRO A 70 -3.94 41.00 32.96
CA PRO A 70 -4.01 41.96 31.83
C PRO A 70 -2.90 43.08 32.00
N PRO A 71 -2.93 44.25 31.30
CA PRO A 71 -3.54 45.48 31.87
C PRO A 71 -4.22 46.43 30.82
N PRO A 72 -4.83 47.57 31.23
CA PRO A 72 -5.93 48.25 30.53
C PRO A 72 -5.56 49.54 29.74
N GLU A 73 -6.50 49.95 28.84
CA GLU A 73 -6.89 51.33 28.39
C GLU A 73 -5.82 52.33 27.89
N SER A 74 -6.02 53.32 27.00
CA SER A 74 -7.08 53.99 26.18
C SER A 74 -6.28 55.05 25.33
N PRO A 75 -6.81 56.09 24.62
CA PRO A 75 -8.05 56.33 23.88
C PRO A 75 -7.81 56.95 22.44
N ALA A 76 -8.91 57.34 21.77
CA ALA A 76 -9.08 58.54 20.93
C ALA A 76 -8.89 58.51 19.38
N ALA A 77 -10.06 58.43 18.70
CA ALA A 77 -10.65 59.46 17.81
C ALA A 77 -10.26 59.61 16.30
N THR A 78 -11.26 59.27 15.44
CA THR A 78 -11.77 59.97 14.21
C THR A 78 -10.88 60.11 12.95
N PRO A 79 -11.41 60.35 11.71
CA PRO A 79 -12.78 60.62 11.27
C PRO A 79 -13.32 59.74 10.10
N ARG A 80 -14.60 59.97 9.81
CA ARG A 80 -15.48 59.37 8.78
C ARG A 80 -15.21 59.97 7.39
N VAL A 81 -15.05 59.14 6.36
CA VAL A 81 -15.11 59.57 4.95
C VAL A 81 -16.33 58.94 4.29
N THR A 82 -17.33 59.77 4.04
CA THR A 82 -18.49 59.47 3.19
C THR A 82 -18.04 59.54 1.73
N THR A 83 -17.95 58.40 1.06
CA THR A 83 -17.78 58.34 -0.41
C THR A 83 -19.15 58.10 -1.07
N ALA A 84 -19.42 58.91 -2.09
CA ALA A 84 -20.68 58.98 -2.82
C ALA A 84 -21.02 57.67 -3.57
N PRO A 85 -22.30 57.37 -3.82
CA PRO A 85 -22.69 56.25 -4.66
C PRO A 85 -22.32 56.55 -6.12
N ALA A 86 -21.35 55.81 -6.66
CA ALA A 86 -21.08 55.79 -8.08
C ALA A 86 -22.26 55.15 -8.82
N ARG A 87 -22.85 55.88 -9.76
CA ARG A 87 -23.91 55.43 -10.66
C ARG A 87 -23.39 54.28 -11.51
N ALA A 88 -23.85 53.06 -11.23
CA ALA A 88 -23.49 51.87 -11.97
C ALA A 88 -24.10 51.94 -13.39
N THR A 89 -23.26 52.13 -14.40
CA THR A 89 -23.61 51.84 -15.79
C THR A 89 -23.70 50.33 -15.93
N VAL A 90 -24.92 49.81 -16.09
CA VAL A 90 -25.17 48.39 -16.37
C VAL A 90 -24.58 48.09 -17.75
N ARG A 91 -23.38 47.51 -17.77
CA ARG A 91 -22.75 46.98 -18.98
C ARG A 91 -23.52 45.72 -19.39
N PRO A 92 -23.97 45.59 -20.65
CA PRO A 92 -24.60 44.37 -21.13
C PRO A 92 -23.64 43.19 -20.90
N ALA A 93 -24.16 42.14 -20.26
CA ALA A 93 -23.43 40.93 -19.98
C ALA A 93 -23.07 40.25 -21.31
N ASN A 94 -21.85 40.47 -21.78
CA ASN A 94 -21.25 39.58 -22.77
C ASN A 94 -21.17 38.21 -22.10
N THR A 95 -22.00 37.28 -22.56
CA THR A 95 -21.94 35.86 -22.18
C THR A 95 -20.62 35.30 -22.66
N VAL A 96 -19.60 35.39 -21.80
CA VAL A 96 -18.33 34.72 -22.00
C VAL A 96 -18.64 33.22 -21.99
N PRO A 97 -18.34 32.49 -23.08
CA PRO A 97 -18.54 31.04 -23.10
C PRO A 97 -17.76 30.42 -21.92
N PRO A 98 -18.33 29.44 -21.22
CA PRO A 98 -17.65 28.81 -20.12
C PRO A 98 -16.29 28.27 -20.62
N PRO A 99 -15.20 28.46 -19.84
CA PRO A 99 -13.90 27.96 -20.22
C PRO A 99 -14.01 26.45 -20.47
N PRO A 100 -13.28 25.91 -21.47
CA PRO A 100 -13.28 24.48 -21.74
C PRO A 100 -12.96 23.75 -20.44
N SER A 101 -13.84 22.82 -20.06
CA SER A 101 -13.65 22.01 -18.85
C SER A 101 -12.25 21.40 -18.93
N GLY A 102 -11.40 21.75 -17.97
CA GLY A 102 -10.06 21.18 -17.87
C GLY A 102 -10.12 19.65 -17.81
N PRO A 103 -8.98 18.96 -18.01
CA PRO A 103 -8.95 17.50 -17.97
C PRO A 103 -9.64 17.00 -16.69
N GLN A 104 -10.72 16.26 -16.89
CA GLN A 104 -11.50 15.68 -15.80
C GLN A 104 -10.58 14.73 -15.01
N PRO A 105 -10.52 14.83 -13.67
CA PRO A 105 -9.77 13.88 -12.86
C PRO A 105 -10.17 12.46 -13.22
N THR A 106 -9.19 11.63 -13.59
CA THR A 106 -9.45 10.21 -13.86
C THR A 106 -9.85 9.57 -12.54
N ALA A 107 -11.08 9.05 -12.48
CA ALA A 107 -11.58 8.37 -11.30
C ALA A 107 -10.64 7.22 -10.91
N ASP A 108 -10.48 7.01 -9.61
CA ASP A 108 -9.65 5.93 -9.06
C ASP A 108 -10.22 4.56 -9.48
N PRO A 109 -9.44 3.73 -10.21
CA PRO A 109 -9.96 2.47 -10.74
C PRO A 109 -10.10 1.36 -9.68
N TYR A 110 -9.51 1.51 -8.49
CA TYR A 110 -9.47 0.45 -7.47
C TYR A 110 -10.55 0.62 -6.40
N LEU A 111 -10.90 1.86 -6.03
CA LEU A 111 -11.92 2.12 -5.01
C LEU A 111 -13.26 1.41 -5.28
N PRO A 112 -13.80 1.39 -6.52
CA PRO A 112 -15.07 0.72 -6.78
C PRO A 112 -15.04 -0.81 -6.59
N GLN A 113 -13.85 -1.42 -6.58
CA GLN A 113 -13.68 -2.87 -6.46
C GLN A 113 -13.61 -3.34 -5.00
N ILE A 114 -13.47 -2.41 -4.05
CA ILE A 114 -13.34 -2.72 -2.63
C ILE A 114 -14.74 -2.79 -2.01
N PRO A 115 -15.16 -3.95 -1.46
CA PRO A 115 -16.44 -4.05 -0.76
C PRO A 115 -16.48 -3.09 0.43
N LYS A 116 -17.66 -2.54 0.71
CA LYS A 116 -17.88 -1.63 1.83
C LYS A 116 -17.39 -2.25 3.16
N GLY A 117 -16.64 -1.49 3.94
CA GLY A 117 -16.07 -1.91 5.22
C GLY A 117 -14.80 -2.75 5.10
N LYS A 118 -14.34 -3.07 3.89
CA LYS A 118 -13.03 -3.71 3.63
C LYS A 118 -12.00 -2.66 3.22
N GLY A 119 -10.73 -2.99 3.33
CA GLY A 119 -9.65 -2.22 2.72
C GLY A 119 -8.95 -3.00 1.60
N GLY A 120 -8.06 -2.32 0.90
CA GLY A 120 -7.30 -2.89 -0.21
C GLY A 120 -5.80 -2.65 -0.10
N VAL A 121 -5.01 -3.55 -0.69
CA VAL A 121 -3.61 -3.32 -1.03
C VAL A 121 -3.45 -3.51 -2.52
N VAL A 122 -2.99 -2.49 -3.23
CA VAL A 122 -2.58 -2.59 -4.63
C VAL A 122 -1.09 -2.84 -4.65
N VAL A 123 -0.69 -4.05 -5.00
CA VAL A 123 0.73 -4.39 -5.18
C VAL A 123 1.08 -4.13 -6.64
N ALA A 124 2.03 -3.23 -6.88
CA ALA A 124 2.55 -2.93 -8.21
C ALA A 124 3.96 -3.50 -8.34
N ASN A 125 4.16 -4.45 -9.25
CA ASN A 125 5.45 -5.05 -9.50
C ASN A 125 6.17 -4.34 -10.65
N TYR A 126 7.23 -3.60 -10.35
CA TYR A 126 8.10 -2.96 -11.34
C TYR A 126 9.43 -3.71 -11.54
N VAL A 127 9.54 -4.94 -11.06
CA VAL A 127 10.68 -5.81 -11.33
C VAL A 127 10.55 -6.33 -12.77
N GLY A 128 11.39 -5.82 -13.67
CA GLY A 128 11.39 -6.22 -15.07
C GLY A 128 11.73 -7.71 -15.24
N GLY A 129 10.92 -8.42 -16.04
CA GLY A 129 11.15 -9.82 -16.42
C GLY A 129 10.95 -10.85 -15.31
N ARG A 130 10.42 -10.46 -14.14
CA ARG A 130 10.24 -11.36 -13.00
C ARG A 130 8.92 -11.16 -12.28
N ASP A 131 8.33 -12.27 -11.88
CA ASP A 131 7.16 -12.27 -11.02
C ASP A 131 7.58 -12.08 -9.56
N THR A 132 6.69 -11.48 -8.80
CA THR A 132 6.87 -11.25 -7.37
C THR A 132 5.80 -12.00 -6.59
N THR A 133 6.21 -12.73 -5.57
CA THR A 133 5.30 -13.32 -4.58
C THR A 133 5.12 -12.36 -3.41
N PHE A 134 3.91 -11.83 -3.26
CA PHE A 134 3.51 -11.02 -2.12
C PHE A 134 2.73 -11.89 -1.14
N THR A 135 3.24 -12.08 0.07
CA THR A 135 2.61 -12.92 1.10
C THR A 135 2.07 -12.04 2.22
N ILE A 136 0.79 -12.19 2.54
CA ILE A 136 0.14 -11.47 3.64
C ILE A 136 -0.84 -12.41 4.34
N ASN A 137 -0.82 -12.42 5.68
CA ASN A 137 -1.65 -13.32 6.49
C ASN A 137 -1.54 -14.81 6.07
N GLY A 138 -0.32 -15.26 5.76
CA GLY A 138 -0.04 -16.62 5.30
C GLY A 138 -0.53 -16.97 3.89
N LYS A 139 -1.15 -16.03 3.16
CA LYS A 139 -1.59 -16.23 1.77
C LYS A 139 -0.62 -15.57 0.80
N ALA A 140 -0.20 -16.33 -0.20
CA ALA A 140 0.68 -15.86 -1.28
C ALA A 140 -0.13 -15.37 -2.49
N TYR A 141 0.30 -14.24 -3.04
CA TYR A 141 -0.27 -13.60 -4.22
C TYR A 141 0.85 -13.38 -5.23
N ILE A 142 0.71 -13.95 -6.44
CA ILE A 142 1.72 -13.81 -7.49
C ILE A 142 1.35 -12.60 -8.34
N VAL A 143 2.21 -11.58 -8.31
CA VAL A 143 2.08 -10.36 -9.10
C VAL A 143 3.02 -10.44 -10.30
N PRO A 144 2.49 -10.51 -11.53
CA PRO A 144 3.32 -10.65 -12.71
C PRO A 144 4.23 -9.43 -12.92
N SER A 145 5.33 -9.61 -13.65
CA SER A 145 6.22 -8.49 -14.02
C SER A 145 5.44 -7.33 -14.67
N ASN A 146 5.72 -6.09 -14.23
CA ASN A 146 5.01 -4.87 -14.65
C ASN A 146 3.49 -4.89 -14.38
N GLY A 147 3.02 -5.83 -13.55
CA GLY A 147 1.63 -6.01 -13.19
C GLY A 147 1.21 -5.26 -11.94
N LYS A 148 -0.11 -5.13 -11.77
CA LYS A 148 -0.74 -4.65 -10.53
C LYS A 148 -1.77 -5.67 -10.07
N GLN A 149 -1.85 -5.89 -8.76
CA GLN A 149 -2.85 -6.77 -8.17
C GLN A 149 -3.48 -6.10 -6.94
N LEU A 150 -4.81 -6.03 -6.92
CA LEU A 150 -5.58 -5.62 -5.75
C LEU A 150 -5.84 -6.84 -4.85
N ILE A 151 -5.50 -6.70 -3.57
CA ILE A 151 -5.75 -7.68 -2.52
C ILE A 151 -6.72 -7.05 -1.53
N ILE A 152 -7.90 -7.65 -1.37
CA ILE A 152 -8.95 -7.18 -0.45
C ILE A 152 -8.72 -7.82 0.93
N LEU A 153 -8.70 -6.99 1.97
CA LEU A 153 -8.42 -7.40 3.35
C LEU A 153 -9.43 -6.76 4.31
N ASP A 154 -9.58 -7.36 5.48
CA ASP A 154 -10.24 -6.70 6.61
C ASP A 154 -9.41 -5.52 7.11
N PRO A 155 -10.02 -4.43 7.62
CA PRO A 155 -9.26 -3.36 8.25
C PRO A 155 -8.42 -3.88 9.43
N GLY A 156 -7.18 -3.42 9.55
CA GLY A 156 -6.25 -3.90 10.58
C GLY A 156 -4.78 -3.68 10.24
N VAL A 157 -3.89 -4.19 11.09
CA VAL A 157 -2.43 -4.15 10.88
C VAL A 157 -1.96 -5.53 10.45
N TYR A 158 -1.22 -5.59 9.35
CA TYR A 158 -0.73 -6.83 8.76
C TYR A 158 0.78 -6.80 8.59
N THR A 159 1.42 -7.91 8.89
CA THR A 159 2.78 -8.21 8.42
C THR A 159 2.71 -8.87 7.06
N PHE A 160 3.56 -8.43 6.15
CA PHE A 160 3.68 -9.00 4.81
C PHE A 160 5.14 -9.27 4.47
N SER A 161 5.36 -10.18 3.53
CA SER A 161 6.66 -10.44 2.95
C SER A 161 6.58 -10.43 1.43
N VAL A 162 7.65 -9.98 0.80
CA VAL A 162 7.78 -9.92 -0.65
C VAL A 162 8.96 -10.77 -1.04
N GLN A 163 8.82 -11.55 -2.11
CA GLN A 163 9.88 -12.37 -2.68
C GLN A 163 9.90 -12.23 -4.20
N ILE A 164 11.02 -11.77 -4.75
CA ILE A 164 11.25 -11.72 -6.19
C ILE A 164 11.74 -13.10 -6.65
N ILE A 165 11.03 -13.71 -7.60
CA ILE A 165 11.36 -15.06 -8.06
C ILE A 165 12.72 -15.07 -8.80
N GLY A 166 13.62 -15.95 -8.37
CA GLY A 166 14.92 -16.16 -8.99
C GLY A 166 15.96 -15.08 -8.69
N VAL A 167 15.79 -14.28 -7.62
CA VAL A 167 16.77 -13.29 -7.16
C VAL A 167 17.21 -13.65 -5.73
N SER A 168 18.50 -13.93 -5.55
CA SER A 168 19.06 -14.17 -4.22
C SER A 168 19.02 -12.87 -3.40
N GLY A 169 18.53 -12.93 -2.15
CA GLY A 169 18.35 -11.73 -1.33
C GLY A 169 17.21 -10.81 -1.78
N GLY A 170 16.44 -11.17 -2.81
CA GLY A 170 15.27 -10.42 -3.29
C GLY A 170 14.04 -10.57 -2.40
N ALA A 171 14.23 -10.78 -1.10
CA ALA A 171 13.16 -11.02 -0.14
C ALA A 171 13.25 -10.05 1.04
N TRP A 172 12.11 -9.47 1.43
CA TRP A 172 12.00 -8.58 2.58
C TRP A 172 10.60 -8.66 3.20
N SER A 173 10.44 -8.13 4.40
CA SER A 173 9.18 -8.10 5.12
C SER A 173 8.99 -6.77 5.84
N ASP A 174 7.74 -6.35 5.97
CA ASP A 174 7.36 -5.12 6.67
C ASP A 174 5.92 -5.24 7.22
N SER A 175 5.42 -4.18 7.85
CA SER A 175 4.07 -4.08 8.38
C SER A 175 3.31 -2.93 7.73
N MET A 176 2.00 -3.10 7.55
CA MET A 176 1.13 -2.05 7.01
C MET A 176 -0.23 -2.02 7.70
N ALA A 177 -0.79 -0.81 7.83
CA ALA A 177 -2.15 -0.60 8.30
C ALA A 177 -3.12 -0.41 7.13
N ILE A 178 -4.22 -1.16 7.17
CA ILE A 178 -5.31 -1.14 6.20
C ILE A 178 -6.55 -0.54 6.85
N SER A 179 -7.10 0.48 6.22
CA SER A 179 -8.33 1.15 6.65
C SER A 179 -9.52 0.68 5.82
N ALA A 180 -10.71 0.73 6.42
CA ALA A 180 -11.96 0.49 5.69
C ALA A 180 -12.16 1.52 4.57
N ASP A 181 -12.74 1.06 3.46
CA ASP A 181 -13.11 1.85 2.28
C ASP A 181 -11.93 2.60 1.63
N GLN A 182 -10.71 2.15 1.90
CA GLN A 182 -9.47 2.72 1.39
C GLN A 182 -8.54 1.63 0.85
N TYR A 183 -7.57 2.02 0.03
CA TYR A 183 -6.45 1.15 -0.30
C TYR A 183 -5.12 1.85 -0.16
N ARG A 184 -4.08 1.04 0.02
CA ARG A 184 -2.68 1.47 -0.09
C ARG A 184 -2.03 0.86 -1.31
N THR A 185 -1.15 1.61 -1.95
CA THR A 185 -0.31 1.07 -3.02
C THR A 185 1.05 0.68 -2.45
N TYR A 186 1.51 -0.52 -2.78
CA TYR A 186 2.86 -0.99 -2.47
C TYR A 186 3.62 -1.21 -3.77
N ASN A 187 4.68 -0.43 -3.97
CA ASN A 187 5.52 -0.53 -5.15
C ASN A 187 6.68 -1.48 -4.86
N VAL A 188 6.68 -2.63 -5.53
CA VAL A 188 7.80 -3.56 -5.52
C VAL A 188 8.76 -3.12 -6.61
N THR A 189 9.83 -2.47 -6.21
CA THR A 189 10.94 -2.11 -7.10
C THR A 189 12.11 -3.03 -6.80
N GLY A 190 12.49 -3.85 -7.76
CA GLY A 190 13.80 -4.51 -7.73
C GLY A 190 14.87 -3.45 -7.95
N ASN A 191 16.05 -3.62 -7.37
CA ASN A 191 17.20 -2.90 -7.88
C ASN A 191 17.44 -3.42 -9.32
N PRO A 192 17.31 -2.61 -10.38
CA PRO A 192 17.52 -3.09 -11.75
C PRO A 192 18.97 -3.53 -12.01
N ASN A 193 19.90 -3.28 -11.07
CA ASN A 193 21.32 -3.58 -11.17
C ASN A 193 21.77 -4.76 -10.29
N GLN A 194 20.85 -5.59 -9.77
CA GLN A 194 21.17 -6.85 -9.09
C GLN A 194 20.57 -8.05 -9.84
#